data_AF-A0A835YRT3-F1
#
_entry.id   AF-A0A835YRT3-F1
#
_cell.length_a   1.000
_cell.length_b   1.000
_cell.length_c   1.000
_cell.angle_alpha   90.00
_cell.angle_beta   90.00
_cell.angle_gamma   90.00
#
_symmetry.space_group_name_H-M   'P 1'
#
loop_
_entity.id
_entity.type
_entity.pdbx_description
1 polymer ?
#
loop_
_entity_poly.entity_id
_entity_poly.type
_entity_poly.pdbx_seq_one_letter_code
_entity_poly.pdbx_strand_id
1 'polypeptide(L)'
;MVAREEGSGGMGSRPARSELFAGSAVSELEGVAVEEEQELMSALADDLLLQPEATAVAAVAIPAAPGTSKRNWWGLMKQRMWTKMDFLHLHAISGVAFSGVGTLWIMKYLYDAAQGAPMQAAPDALSLGLLTVGAINCFSCLPMTSNPNQAGGFKFLGVGMTLNSIWQAWWVSGTYPAGLASVDPWLAGAFLIAIVSGIVDSEVALSRELGIMQSRRVQPTDVEVNETVINHRAASYPNLLHIPVLYNILAGGQPWLARVSERWPAEPMMLYHACFAIAVANSIVFLCATLKDRKLMTLRAWLYVQLIVLAPLVTTAIDLHAAPGQLSIDPTQVYAGFI
;
A
#
# COMPACT_ATOMS: atom_id res chain seq x y z
N MET A 1 -48.87 -58.21 -42.40
CA MET A 1 -49.76 -57.07 -42.73
C MET A 1 -48.95 -55.82 -42.47
N VAL A 2 -48.23 -55.16 -43.38
CA VAL A 2 -48.42 -54.78 -44.81
C VAL A 2 -49.68 -53.96 -45.07
N ALA A 3 -49.49 -52.63 -45.15
CA ALA A 3 -50.07 -51.61 -46.07
C ALA A 3 -49.81 -50.23 -45.42
N ARG A 4 -48.87 -49.38 -45.83
CA ARG A 4 -48.55 -48.70 -47.11
C ARG A 4 -49.45 -47.48 -47.41
N GLU A 5 -48.76 -46.34 -47.34
CA GLU A 5 -48.91 -44.97 -47.89
C GLU A 5 -50.08 -44.63 -48.84
N GLU A 6 -50.56 -43.39 -48.72
CA GLU A 6 -50.58 -42.43 -49.83
C GLU A 6 -50.66 -40.97 -49.30
N GLY A 7 -49.93 -40.06 -49.95
CA GLY A 7 -49.85 -38.64 -49.62
C GLY A 7 -50.38 -37.74 -50.73
N SER A 8 -50.65 -36.47 -50.38
CA SER A 8 -50.63 -35.25 -51.22
C SER A 8 -50.99 -34.09 -50.28
N GLY A 9 -50.61 -32.83 -50.40
CA GLY A 9 -49.90 -32.02 -51.39
C GLY A 9 -49.90 -30.60 -50.79
N GLY A 10 -48.81 -29.85 -50.96
CA GLY A 10 -48.51 -28.65 -50.18
C GLY A 10 -49.23 -27.35 -50.57
N MET A 11 -49.05 -26.31 -49.76
CA MET A 11 -48.84 -24.91 -50.18
C MET A 11 -48.37 -24.08 -48.98
N GLY A 12 -47.36 -23.24 -49.19
CA GLY A 12 -46.61 -22.57 -48.13
C GLY A 12 -47.05 -21.15 -47.76
N SER A 13 -46.50 -20.66 -46.65
CA SER A 13 -46.22 -19.24 -46.40
C SER A 13 -45.26 -19.08 -45.21
N ARG A 14 -44.05 -18.59 -45.51
CA ARG A 14 -43.09 -17.77 -44.71
C ARG A 14 -43.02 -17.93 -43.18
N PRO A 15 -41.83 -18.20 -42.59
CA PRO A 15 -41.53 -17.80 -41.22
C PRO A 15 -41.14 -16.32 -41.15
N ALA A 16 -41.64 -15.64 -40.12
CA ALA A 16 -41.31 -14.26 -39.79
C ALA A 16 -39.83 -14.14 -39.36
N ARG A 17 -39.11 -13.20 -39.96
CA ARG A 17 -37.85 -12.64 -39.46
C ARG A 17 -38.16 -11.81 -38.21
N SER A 18 -37.64 -12.20 -37.05
CA SER A 18 -37.54 -11.32 -35.89
C SER A 18 -36.28 -11.67 -35.10
N GLU A 19 -35.11 -11.39 -35.64
CA GLU A 19 -33.84 -11.40 -34.92
C GLU A 19 -32.79 -10.71 -35.81
N LEU A 20 -32.76 -9.37 -35.80
CA LEU A 20 -31.71 -8.58 -36.45
C LEU A 20 -31.77 -7.09 -36.11
N PHE A 21 -31.99 -6.68 -34.86
CA PHE A 21 -31.90 -5.25 -34.48
C PHE A 21 -31.43 -4.95 -33.04
N ALA A 22 -30.82 -5.90 -32.34
CA ALA A 22 -30.29 -5.66 -30.98
C ALA A 22 -28.75 -5.55 -30.89
N GLY A 23 -28.01 -5.90 -31.95
CA GLY A 23 -26.54 -5.88 -31.94
C GLY A 23 -25.87 -4.56 -32.36
N SER A 24 -26.60 -3.64 -32.98
CA SER A 24 -26.02 -2.39 -33.51
C SER A 24 -25.92 -1.28 -32.45
N ALA A 25 -26.93 -1.16 -31.59
CA ALA A 25 -27.01 -0.04 -30.64
C ALA A 25 -26.05 -0.19 -29.44
N VAL A 26 -25.69 -1.43 -29.05
CA VAL A 26 -24.74 -1.68 -27.96
C VAL A 26 -23.30 -1.45 -28.42
N SER A 27 -22.97 -1.79 -29.67
CA SER A 27 -21.65 -1.52 -30.25
C SER A 27 -21.40 -0.04 -30.52
N GLU A 28 -22.43 0.75 -30.85
CA GLU A 28 -22.32 2.20 -30.98
C GLU A 28 -22.18 2.90 -29.62
N LEU A 29 -22.82 2.40 -28.55
CA LEU A 29 -22.67 2.95 -27.20
C LEU A 29 -21.30 2.64 -26.55
N GLU A 30 -20.73 1.45 -26.79
CA GLU A 30 -19.36 1.14 -26.36
C GLU A 30 -18.31 1.94 -27.14
N GLY A 31 -18.52 2.19 -28.43
CA GLY A 31 -17.64 3.03 -29.24
C GLY A 31 -17.62 4.50 -28.79
N VAL A 32 -18.80 5.06 -28.49
CA VAL A 32 -18.93 6.46 -28.03
C VAL A 32 -18.33 6.67 -26.63
N ALA A 33 -18.49 5.71 -25.71
CA ALA A 33 -17.88 5.80 -24.38
C ALA A 33 -16.34 5.72 -24.42
N VAL A 34 -15.79 4.91 -25.34
CA VAL A 34 -14.33 4.82 -25.54
C VAL A 34 -13.79 6.07 -26.23
N GLU A 35 -14.50 6.63 -27.22
CA GLU A 35 -14.10 7.88 -27.86
C GLU A 35 -14.16 9.07 -26.90
N GLU A 36 -15.19 9.20 -26.05
CA GLU A 36 -15.27 10.25 -25.03
C GLU A 36 -14.16 10.11 -23.97
N GLU A 37 -13.82 8.89 -23.54
CA GLU A 37 -12.69 8.64 -22.62
C GLU A 37 -11.35 8.99 -23.27
N GLN A 38 -11.19 8.70 -24.57
CA GLN A 38 -9.98 9.00 -25.33
C GLN A 38 -9.83 10.50 -25.62
N GLU A 39 -10.94 11.19 -25.89
CA GLU A 39 -10.99 12.66 -26.05
C GLU A 39 -10.75 13.38 -24.72
N LEU A 40 -11.30 12.88 -23.61
CA LEU A 40 -11.05 13.41 -22.27
C LEU A 40 -9.58 13.21 -21.86
N MET A 41 -9.00 12.04 -22.16
CA MET A 41 -7.59 11.75 -21.90
C MET A 41 -6.65 12.55 -22.80
N SER A 42 -7.05 12.83 -24.05
CA SER A 42 -6.31 13.71 -24.96
C SER A 42 -6.40 15.17 -24.54
N ALA A 43 -7.58 15.64 -24.11
CA ALA A 43 -7.79 16.99 -23.61
C ALA A 43 -7.05 17.22 -22.29
N LEU A 44 -7.03 16.23 -21.38
CA LEU A 44 -6.19 16.28 -20.18
C LEU A 44 -4.70 16.29 -20.53
N ALA A 45 -4.28 15.51 -21.54
CA ALA A 45 -2.89 15.49 -22.00
C ALA A 45 -2.46 16.84 -22.57
N ASP A 46 -3.31 17.51 -23.35
CA ASP A 46 -3.03 18.83 -23.92
C ASP A 46 -3.03 19.93 -22.84
N ASP A 47 -3.95 19.88 -21.87
CA ASP A 47 -4.00 20.83 -20.74
C ASP A 47 -2.81 20.63 -19.77
N LEU A 48 -2.29 19.40 -19.65
CA LEU A 48 -1.06 19.06 -18.91
C LEU A 48 0.23 19.44 -19.66
N LEU A 49 0.21 19.44 -21.00
CA LEU A 49 1.34 19.90 -21.83
C LEU A 49 1.44 21.43 -21.90
N LEU A 50 0.36 22.13 -21.59
CA LEU A 50 0.29 23.59 -21.56
C LEU A 50 0.71 24.23 -20.22
N GLN A 51 1.10 23.45 -19.20
CA GLN A 51 1.73 23.98 -17.99
C GLN A 51 3.23 24.25 -18.22
N PRO A 52 3.67 25.50 -18.44
CA PRO A 52 5.05 25.80 -18.84
C PRO A 52 6.04 25.75 -17.66
N GLU A 53 5.57 25.47 -16.43
CA GLU A 53 6.38 25.60 -15.22
C GLU A 53 6.95 24.27 -14.68
N ALA A 54 6.62 23.12 -15.27
CA ALA A 54 7.19 21.82 -14.87
C ALA A 54 8.56 21.50 -15.51
N THR A 55 9.13 22.43 -16.30
CA THR A 55 10.40 22.25 -17.03
C THR A 55 11.49 23.21 -16.56
N ALA A 56 11.81 23.15 -15.27
CA ALA A 56 13.12 23.56 -14.79
C ALA A 56 13.63 22.52 -13.78
N VAL A 57 13.76 21.26 -14.22
CA VAL A 57 14.78 20.38 -13.65
C VAL A 57 16.11 21.01 -14.03
N ALA A 58 16.58 21.94 -13.22
CA ALA A 58 17.94 22.45 -13.33
C ALA A 58 18.83 21.22 -13.44
N ALA A 59 19.49 21.08 -14.59
CA ALA A 59 20.51 20.09 -14.81
C ALA A 59 21.66 20.41 -13.85
N VAL A 60 21.52 19.99 -12.59
CA VAL A 60 22.61 19.95 -11.63
C VAL A 60 23.58 18.95 -12.22
N ALA A 61 24.69 19.47 -12.74
CA ALA A 61 25.79 18.70 -13.30
C ALA A 61 26.03 17.46 -12.44
N ILE A 62 25.96 16.28 -13.06
CA ILE A 62 26.27 15.00 -12.43
C ILE A 62 27.72 15.11 -11.95
N PRO A 63 28.01 15.18 -10.64
CA PRO A 63 29.38 15.04 -10.19
C PRO A 63 29.77 13.60 -10.52
N ALA A 64 30.90 13.42 -11.20
CA ALA A 64 31.46 12.10 -11.48
C ALA A 64 31.44 11.26 -10.20
N ALA A 65 31.04 9.98 -10.31
CA ALA A 65 31.03 9.05 -9.19
C ALA A 65 32.39 9.14 -8.47
N PRO A 66 32.44 9.52 -7.18
CA PRO A 66 33.71 9.67 -6.51
C PRO A 66 34.37 8.28 -6.47
N GLY A 67 35.59 8.20 -7.00
CA GLY A 67 36.42 7.00 -6.90
C GLY A 67 36.37 6.49 -5.45
N THR A 68 36.00 5.23 -5.29
CA THR A 68 35.67 4.56 -4.04
C THR A 68 36.92 4.34 -3.18
N SER A 69 37.47 5.42 -2.62
CA SER A 69 38.26 5.33 -1.40
C SER A 69 37.29 5.10 -0.24
N LYS A 70 37.30 3.89 0.35
CA LYS A 70 36.52 3.54 1.56
C LYS A 70 36.68 4.58 2.69
N ARG A 71 37.75 5.39 2.66
CA ARG A 71 38.07 6.42 3.65
C ARG A 71 37.11 7.62 3.65
N ASN A 72 36.35 7.86 2.58
CA ASN A 72 35.44 9.02 2.47
C ASN A 72 33.94 8.66 2.47
N TRP A 73 33.58 7.39 2.62
CA TRP A 73 32.16 6.98 2.67
C TRP A 73 31.41 7.59 3.85
N TRP A 74 32.04 7.62 5.04
CA TRP A 74 31.45 8.23 6.23
C TRP A 74 31.26 9.75 6.09
N GLY A 75 32.18 10.43 5.42
CA GLY A 75 32.08 11.87 5.12
C GLY A 75 30.93 12.16 4.14
N LEU A 76 30.82 11.36 3.07
CA LEU A 76 29.72 11.43 2.10
C LEU A 76 28.37 11.12 2.75
N MET A 77 28.29 10.11 3.61
CA MET A 77 27.09 9.81 4.38
C MET A 77 26.69 10.98 5.27
N LYS A 78 27.63 11.52 6.07
CA LYS A 78 27.36 12.65 6.95
C LYS A 78 26.86 13.86 6.16
N GLN A 79 27.48 14.16 5.03
CA GLN A 79 27.08 15.28 4.18
C GLN A 79 25.70 15.09 3.52
N ARG A 80 25.34 13.87 3.13
CA ARG A 80 24.04 13.57 2.48
C ARG A 80 22.92 13.31 3.48
N MET A 81 23.23 12.84 4.68
CA MET A 81 22.25 12.53 5.72
C MET A 81 21.87 13.76 6.54
N TRP A 82 22.85 14.62 6.85
CA TRP A 82 22.67 15.76 7.74
C TRP A 82 22.24 17.00 6.95
N THR A 83 20.95 17.28 6.91
CA THR A 83 20.40 18.49 6.27
C THR A 83 19.93 19.49 7.33
N LYS A 84 19.98 20.79 7.02
CA LYS A 84 19.43 21.83 7.91
C LYS A 84 17.90 21.70 8.11
N MET A 85 17.25 20.91 7.24
CA MET A 85 15.84 20.53 7.34
C MET A 85 15.57 19.42 8.36
N ASP A 86 16.60 18.82 8.98
CA ASP A 86 16.46 17.87 10.08
C ASP A 86 16.10 18.62 11.39
N PHE A 87 15.02 19.40 11.32
CA PHE A 87 14.42 20.17 12.42
C PHE A 87 13.63 19.25 13.36
N LEU A 88 14.20 18.11 13.73
CA LEU A 88 14.96 18.00 14.97
C LEU A 88 15.56 16.59 14.95
N HIS A 89 16.63 16.34 15.70
CA HIS A 89 17.07 14.97 15.97
C HIS A 89 15.91 14.06 16.42
N LEU A 90 14.80 14.63 16.90
CA LEU A 90 13.56 13.93 17.16
C LEU A 90 13.08 13.03 16.01
N HIS A 91 13.04 13.46 14.74
CA HIS A 91 12.62 12.58 13.64
C HIS A 91 13.60 11.40 13.50
N ALA A 92 14.90 11.67 13.44
CA ALA A 92 15.91 10.62 13.30
C ALA A 92 15.95 9.68 14.53
N ILE A 93 15.91 10.21 15.74
CA ILE A 93 15.94 9.47 17.01
C ILE A 93 14.67 8.65 17.15
N SER A 94 13.49 9.24 16.94
CA SER A 94 12.22 8.52 17.00
C SER A 94 12.12 7.47 15.89
N GLY A 95 12.64 7.75 14.69
CA GLY A 95 12.67 6.78 13.59
C GLY A 95 13.60 5.62 13.88
N VAL A 96 14.80 5.87 14.41
CA VAL A 96 15.74 4.81 14.83
C VAL A 96 15.18 4.02 16.02
N ALA A 97 14.58 4.69 17.00
CA ALA A 97 13.95 4.03 18.13
C ALA A 97 12.77 3.16 17.67
N PHE A 98 11.86 3.70 16.86
CA PHE A 98 10.70 2.96 16.36
C PHE A 98 11.10 1.82 15.42
N SER A 99 11.81 2.11 14.33
CA SER A 99 12.21 1.08 13.36
C SER A 99 13.21 0.10 13.94
N GLY A 100 14.22 0.59 14.67
CA GLY A 100 15.30 -0.25 15.22
C GLY A 100 14.84 -1.12 16.37
N VAL A 101 14.28 -0.52 17.43
CA VAL A 101 13.80 -1.28 18.59
C VAL A 101 12.53 -2.06 18.24
N GLY A 102 11.65 -1.52 17.39
CA GLY A 102 10.51 -2.27 16.85
C GLY A 102 10.92 -3.50 16.04
N THR A 103 11.97 -3.40 15.22
CA THR A 103 12.53 -4.59 14.54
C THR A 103 13.03 -5.62 15.55
N LEU A 104 13.76 -5.19 16.59
CA LEU A 104 14.24 -6.11 17.63
C LEU A 104 13.09 -6.76 18.41
N TRP A 105 12.02 -6.01 18.67
CA TRP A 105 10.82 -6.53 19.32
C TRP A 105 10.16 -7.61 18.46
N ILE A 106 9.97 -7.36 17.15
CA ILE A 106 9.44 -8.36 16.21
C ILE A 106 10.36 -9.58 16.18
N MET A 107 11.67 -9.40 16.01
CA MET A 107 12.62 -10.51 15.96
C MET A 107 12.62 -11.36 17.24
N LYS A 108 12.48 -10.72 18.41
CA LYS A 108 12.32 -11.43 19.68
C LYS A 108 11.02 -12.23 19.71
N TYR A 109 9.90 -11.62 19.32
CA TYR A 109 8.61 -12.30 19.24
C TYR A 109 8.68 -13.52 18.30
N LEU A 110 9.27 -13.38 17.11
CA LEU A 110 9.49 -14.47 16.17
C LEU A 110 10.37 -15.58 16.76
N TYR A 111 11.45 -15.20 17.46
CA TYR A 111 12.36 -16.12 18.12
C TYR A 111 11.65 -16.91 19.22
N ASP A 112 10.92 -16.25 20.10
CA ASP A 112 10.19 -16.88 21.19
C ASP A 112 9.13 -17.85 20.66
N ALA A 113 8.38 -17.45 19.64
CA ALA A 113 7.41 -18.33 19.00
C ALA A 113 8.07 -19.56 18.35
N ALA A 114 9.25 -19.40 17.73
CA ALA A 114 10.02 -20.52 17.21
C ALA A 114 10.55 -21.46 18.32
N GLN A 115 10.69 -20.99 19.56
CA GLN A 115 10.97 -21.82 20.74
C GLN A 115 9.70 -22.46 21.34
N GLY A 116 8.52 -22.25 20.73
CA GLY A 116 7.24 -22.76 21.22
C GLY A 116 6.65 -21.94 22.36
N ALA A 117 7.08 -20.68 22.54
CA ALA A 117 6.43 -19.79 23.49
C ALA A 117 4.97 -19.54 23.09
N PRO A 118 4.07 -19.36 24.07
CA PRO A 118 2.69 -18.97 23.77
C PRO A 118 2.68 -17.59 23.10
N MET A 119 1.57 -17.30 22.41
CA MET A 119 1.36 -16.01 21.76
C MET A 119 1.58 -14.87 22.77
N GLN A 120 2.48 -13.94 22.43
CA GLN A 120 2.86 -12.87 23.34
C GLN A 120 1.65 -11.98 23.62
N ALA A 121 1.35 -11.76 24.91
CA ALA A 121 0.32 -10.83 25.33
C ALA A 121 0.64 -9.42 24.80
N ALA A 122 -0.26 -8.85 24.01
CA ALA A 122 -0.15 -7.51 23.48
C ALA A 122 -1.42 -6.71 23.73
N PRO A 123 -1.32 -5.40 23.96
CA PRO A 123 -0.08 -4.62 23.96
C PRO A 123 0.72 -4.74 25.27
N ASP A 124 2.04 -4.86 25.18
CA ASP A 124 2.96 -4.68 26.32
C ASP A 124 3.44 -3.22 26.42
N ALA A 125 4.00 -2.83 27.57
CA ALA A 125 4.43 -1.45 27.80
C ALA A 125 5.48 -0.98 26.77
N LEU A 126 6.33 -1.89 26.29
CA LEU A 126 7.33 -1.59 25.28
C LEU A 126 6.69 -1.32 23.92
N SER A 127 5.79 -2.18 23.42
CA SER A 127 5.14 -1.98 22.13
C SER A 127 4.25 -0.73 22.12
N LEU A 128 3.54 -0.39 23.22
CA LEU A 128 2.84 0.90 23.32
C LEU A 128 3.78 2.11 23.29
N GLY A 129 4.90 2.01 24.00
CA GLY A 129 5.96 3.02 23.95
C GLY A 129 6.47 3.21 22.52
N LEU A 130 6.67 2.11 21.78
CA LEU A 130 7.10 2.13 20.40
C LEU A 130 6.04 2.73 19.47
N LEU A 131 4.76 2.41 19.62
CA LEU A 131 3.67 3.06 18.87
C LEU A 131 3.68 4.58 19.09
N THR A 132 3.87 5.03 20.33
CA THR A 132 3.96 6.46 20.66
C THR A 132 5.17 7.11 19.98
N VAL A 133 6.34 6.47 20.05
CA VAL A 133 7.56 6.96 19.39
C VAL A 133 7.39 6.99 17.87
N GLY A 134 6.74 5.98 17.28
CA GLY A 134 6.39 5.94 15.86
C GLY A 134 5.43 7.06 15.45
N ALA A 135 4.44 7.38 16.28
CA ALA A 135 3.55 8.50 16.03
C ALA A 135 4.31 9.84 16.06
N ILE A 136 5.17 10.04 17.07
CA ILE A 136 6.07 11.21 17.13
C ILE A 136 6.93 11.30 15.88
N ASN A 137 7.46 10.17 15.40
CA ASN A 137 8.21 10.10 14.16
C ASN A 137 7.38 10.62 12.97
N CYS A 138 6.18 10.08 12.77
CA CYS A 138 5.28 10.47 11.68
C CYS A 138 4.94 11.97 11.72
N PHE A 139 4.58 12.52 12.89
CA PHE A 139 4.26 13.94 13.01
C PHE A 139 5.48 14.84 12.77
N SER A 140 6.67 14.42 13.23
CA SER A 140 7.91 15.16 12.97
C SER A 140 8.32 15.17 11.49
N CYS A 141 7.80 14.24 10.66
CA CYS A 141 8.02 14.22 9.22
C CYS A 141 7.18 15.25 8.44
N LEU A 142 6.03 15.68 8.96
CA LEU A 142 5.06 16.48 8.20
C LEU A 142 5.64 17.79 7.62
N PRO A 143 6.49 18.55 8.34
CA PRO A 143 7.13 19.72 7.76
C PRO A 143 8.01 19.38 6.54
N MET A 144 8.57 18.18 6.48
CA MET A 144 9.44 17.74 5.38
C MET A 144 8.66 17.29 4.14
N THR A 145 7.37 16.96 4.28
CA THR A 145 6.49 16.61 3.14
C THR A 145 5.88 17.84 2.48
N SER A 146 5.96 19.01 3.11
CA SER A 146 5.34 20.26 2.64
C SER A 146 6.08 20.97 1.49
N ASN A 147 7.22 20.47 1.03
CA ASN A 147 7.98 21.09 -0.06
C ASN A 147 7.63 20.45 -1.42
N PRO A 148 6.76 21.09 -2.23
CA PRO A 148 6.21 20.49 -3.46
C PRO A 148 7.30 20.15 -4.51
N ASN A 149 8.45 20.82 -4.44
CA ASN A 149 9.57 20.59 -5.36
C ASN A 149 10.45 19.37 -4.98
N GLN A 150 10.22 18.73 -3.82
CA GLN A 150 11.05 17.62 -3.32
C GLN A 150 10.25 16.44 -2.75
N ALA A 151 8.94 16.59 -2.60
CA ALA A 151 8.04 15.57 -2.07
C ALA A 151 7.16 15.03 -3.19
N GLY A 152 7.67 14.06 -3.96
CA GLY A 152 6.79 13.17 -4.71
C GLY A 152 5.81 12.52 -3.74
N GLY A 153 4.54 12.33 -4.16
CA GLY A 153 3.42 11.85 -3.34
C GLY A 153 3.71 10.61 -2.47
N PHE A 154 4.72 9.82 -2.84
CA PHE A 154 5.27 8.71 -2.05
C PHE A 154 5.67 9.08 -0.60
N LYS A 155 6.10 10.32 -0.32
CA LYS A 155 6.51 10.72 1.05
C LYS A 155 5.32 11.00 1.98
N PHE A 156 4.28 11.62 1.45
CA PHE A 156 3.05 11.83 2.20
C PHE A 156 2.33 10.49 2.42
N LEU A 157 2.32 9.64 1.39
CA LEU A 157 1.78 8.28 1.49
C LEU A 157 2.53 7.45 2.54
N GLY A 158 3.88 7.40 2.52
CA GLY A 158 4.65 6.62 3.49
C GLY A 158 4.41 7.02 4.95
N VAL A 159 4.33 8.32 5.24
CA VAL A 159 4.02 8.83 6.60
C VAL A 159 2.58 8.49 6.97
N GLY A 160 1.62 8.72 6.07
CA GLY A 160 0.21 8.41 6.29
C GLY A 160 -0.03 6.93 6.56
N MET A 161 0.61 6.04 5.79
CA MET A 161 0.47 4.60 5.93
C MET A 161 1.14 4.07 7.19
N THR A 162 2.29 4.61 7.58
CA THR A 162 2.89 4.27 8.88
C THR A 162 1.99 4.68 10.03
N LEU A 163 1.43 5.90 9.98
CA LEU A 163 0.50 6.40 11.00
C LEU A 163 -0.80 5.59 11.05
N ASN A 164 -1.32 5.17 9.89
CA ASN A 164 -2.48 4.30 9.78
C ASN A 164 -2.25 2.96 10.50
N SER A 165 -1.11 2.31 10.24
CA SER A 165 -0.73 1.06 10.91
C SER A 165 -0.61 1.21 12.43
N ILE A 166 0.00 2.32 12.89
CA ILE A 166 0.14 2.65 14.31
C ILE A 166 -1.23 2.82 14.95
N TRP A 167 -2.12 3.57 14.30
CA TRP A 167 -3.46 3.80 14.78
C TRP A 167 -4.28 2.50 14.84
N GLN A 168 -4.26 1.68 13.78
CA GLN A 168 -4.95 0.39 13.78
C GLN A 168 -4.43 -0.54 14.89
N ALA A 169 -3.11 -0.61 15.09
CA ALA A 169 -2.52 -1.37 16.19
C ALA A 169 -3.04 -0.86 17.54
N TRP A 170 -3.03 0.45 17.77
CA TRP A 170 -3.56 1.00 19.01
C TRP A 170 -5.08 0.75 19.16
N TRP A 171 -5.84 0.83 18.07
CA TRP A 171 -7.29 0.64 18.05
C TRP A 171 -7.69 -0.79 18.45
N VAL A 172 -7.01 -1.82 17.93
CA VAL A 172 -7.27 -3.24 18.28
C VAL A 172 -6.65 -3.67 19.60
N SER A 173 -5.84 -2.82 20.23
CA SER A 173 -5.04 -3.18 21.42
C SER A 173 -5.84 -3.39 22.71
N GLY A 174 -7.14 -3.06 22.73
CA GLY A 174 -7.95 -3.04 23.96
C GLY A 174 -7.63 -1.89 24.93
N THR A 175 -6.59 -1.10 24.66
CA THR A 175 -6.25 0.12 25.44
C THR A 175 -6.70 1.41 24.74
N TYR A 176 -7.39 1.29 23.60
CA TYR A 176 -7.89 2.43 22.83
C TYR A 176 -8.95 3.21 23.62
N PRO A 177 -8.82 4.54 23.80
CA PRO A 177 -9.76 5.32 24.59
C PRO A 177 -11.16 5.36 23.96
N ALA A 178 -12.18 4.95 24.71
CA ALA A 178 -13.57 4.98 24.25
C ALA A 178 -14.07 6.38 23.82
N GLY A 179 -13.48 7.45 24.38
CA GLY A 179 -13.81 8.83 23.99
C GLY A 179 -13.47 9.17 22.54
N LEU A 180 -12.59 8.41 21.89
CA LEU A 180 -12.23 8.59 20.48
C LEU A 180 -13.14 7.81 19.53
N ALA A 181 -14.04 6.95 20.03
CA ALA A 181 -14.87 6.09 19.18
C ALA A 181 -15.72 6.86 18.15
N SER A 182 -16.12 8.10 18.47
CA SER A 182 -16.90 8.96 17.56
C SER A 182 -16.13 9.44 16.33
N VAL A 183 -14.78 9.48 16.40
CA VAL A 183 -13.94 9.90 15.28
C VAL A 183 -13.43 8.73 14.43
N ASP A 184 -13.55 7.49 14.90
CA ASP A 184 -13.06 6.30 14.20
C ASP A 184 -13.55 6.17 12.76
N PRO A 185 -14.85 6.36 12.44
CA PRO A 185 -15.34 6.24 11.06
C PRO A 185 -14.71 7.29 10.12
N TRP A 186 -14.48 8.50 10.64
CA TRP A 186 -13.87 9.59 9.88
C TRP A 186 -12.39 9.33 9.61
N LEU A 187 -11.67 8.83 10.61
CA LEU A 187 -10.28 8.43 10.47
C LEU A 187 -10.14 7.26 9.49
N ALA A 188 -10.99 6.24 9.62
CA ALA A 188 -11.01 5.08 8.71
C ALA A 188 -11.28 5.52 7.27
N GLY A 189 -12.30 6.35 7.06
CA GLY A 189 -12.64 6.90 5.75
C GLY A 189 -11.50 7.73 5.14
N ALA A 190 -10.86 8.59 5.93
CA ALA A 190 -9.72 9.38 5.47
C ALA A 190 -8.53 8.50 5.04
N PHE A 191 -8.20 7.46 5.81
CA PHE A 191 -7.15 6.52 5.42
C PHE A 191 -7.51 5.67 4.20
N LEU A 192 -8.77 5.25 4.05
CA LEU A 192 -9.23 4.53 2.84
C LEU A 192 -9.08 5.41 1.60
N ILE A 193 -9.50 6.68 1.66
CA ILE A 193 -9.33 7.63 0.56
C ILE A 193 -7.85 7.83 0.25
N ALA A 194 -7.00 7.94 1.27
CA ALA A 194 -5.56 8.11 1.09
C ALA A 194 -4.92 6.87 0.42
N ILE A 195 -5.35 5.65 0.76
CA ILE A 195 -4.89 4.41 0.12
C ILE A 195 -5.26 4.41 -1.36
N VAL A 196 -6.54 4.65 -1.68
CA VAL A 196 -7.03 4.65 -3.07
C VAL A 196 -6.32 5.72 -3.89
N SER A 197 -6.24 6.94 -3.36
CA SER A 197 -5.56 8.06 -4.03
C SER A 197 -4.09 7.74 -4.26
N GLY A 198 -3.39 7.18 -3.26
CA GLY A 198 -1.99 6.79 -3.39
C GLY A 198 -1.73 5.70 -4.43
N ILE A 199 -2.67 4.76 -4.62
CA ILE A 199 -2.59 3.74 -5.67
C ILE A 199 -2.83 4.36 -7.05
N VAL A 200 -3.86 5.20 -7.20
CA VAL A 200 -4.16 5.89 -8.45
C VAL A 200 -2.97 6.76 -8.88
N ASP A 201 -2.45 7.59 -7.97
CA ASP A 201 -1.28 8.45 -8.23
C ASP A 201 -0.06 7.62 -8.66
N SER A 202 0.13 6.45 -8.05
CA SER A 202 1.22 5.53 -8.40
C SER A 202 1.06 4.92 -9.79
N GLU A 203 -0.15 4.53 -10.19
CA GLU A 203 -0.42 3.96 -11.52
C GLU A 203 -0.36 5.04 -12.62
N VAL A 204 -0.79 6.27 -12.33
CA VAL A 204 -0.61 7.42 -13.23
C VAL A 204 0.87 7.74 -13.41
N ALA A 205 1.65 7.77 -12.32
CA ALA A 205 3.09 8.00 -12.37
C ALA A 205 3.82 6.88 -13.16
N LEU A 206 3.42 5.62 -12.95
CA LEU A 206 3.92 4.48 -13.73
C LEU A 206 3.63 4.66 -15.22
N SER A 207 2.38 4.96 -15.57
CA SER A 207 1.95 5.13 -16.97
C SER A 207 2.74 6.23 -17.66
N ARG A 208 2.96 7.36 -16.97
CA ARG A 208 3.80 8.46 -17.47
C ARG A 208 5.25 8.03 -17.66
N GLU A 209 5.83 7.32 -16.70
CA GLU A 209 7.23 6.88 -16.80
C GLU A 209 7.43 5.87 -17.93
N LEU A 210 6.49 4.93 -18.12
CA LEU A 210 6.50 3.99 -19.23
C LEU A 210 6.38 4.71 -20.59
N GLY A 211 5.49 5.70 -20.71
CA GLY A 211 5.38 6.52 -21.92
C GLY A 211 6.68 7.26 -22.25
N ILE A 212 7.34 7.84 -21.23
CA ILE A 212 8.66 8.46 -21.40
C ILE A 212 9.69 7.41 -21.84
N MET A 213 9.73 6.22 -21.25
CA MET A 213 10.66 5.16 -21.63
C MET A 213 10.46 4.71 -23.07
N GLN A 214 9.23 4.57 -23.53
CA GLN A 214 8.89 4.21 -24.92
C GLN A 214 9.28 5.31 -25.93
N SER A 215 9.26 6.58 -25.50
CA SER A 215 9.69 7.71 -26.34
C SER A 215 11.22 7.85 -26.49
N ARG A 216 12.02 7.06 -25.76
CA ARG A 216 13.49 7.12 -25.82
C ARG A 216 14.00 6.58 -27.14
N ARG A 217 15.08 7.18 -27.66
CA ARG A 217 15.77 6.70 -28.88
C ARG A 217 16.29 5.26 -28.77
N VAL A 218 16.68 4.85 -27.57
CA VAL A 218 17.08 3.48 -27.27
C VAL A 218 15.91 2.83 -26.55
N GLN A 219 15.39 1.74 -27.12
CA GLN A 219 14.29 1.00 -26.52
C GLN A 219 14.72 0.46 -25.15
N PRO A 220 13.88 0.60 -24.12
CA PRO A 220 14.15 0.03 -22.82
C PRO A 220 14.15 -1.50 -22.92
N THR A 221 14.98 -2.14 -22.11
CA THR A 221 14.95 -3.60 -21.97
C THR A 221 13.73 -4.03 -21.16
N ASP A 222 13.26 -5.26 -21.37
CA ASP A 222 12.16 -5.84 -20.58
C ASP A 222 12.45 -5.82 -19.07
N VAL A 223 13.72 -5.97 -18.70
CA VAL A 223 14.17 -5.90 -17.30
C VAL A 223 13.96 -4.50 -16.73
N GLU A 224 14.32 -3.44 -17.46
CA GLU A 224 14.12 -2.05 -17.02
C GLU A 224 12.64 -1.69 -16.91
N VAL A 225 11.82 -2.16 -17.84
CA VAL A 225 10.36 -1.99 -17.79
C VAL A 225 9.79 -2.69 -16.56
N ASN A 226 10.16 -3.94 -16.33
CA ASN A 226 9.70 -4.71 -15.17
C ASN A 226 10.16 -4.12 -13.84
N GLU A 227 11.42 -3.69 -13.72
CA GLU A 227 11.92 -3.03 -12.50
C GLU A 227 11.14 -1.74 -12.21
N THR A 228 10.74 -1.00 -13.24
CA THR A 228 9.92 0.22 -13.12
C THR A 228 8.50 -0.11 -12.64
N VAL A 229 7.84 -1.08 -13.27
CA VAL A 229 6.49 -1.54 -12.88
C VAL A 229 6.47 -2.02 -11.43
N ILE A 230 7.43 -2.87 -11.07
CA ILE A 230 7.54 -3.41 -9.70
C ILE A 230 7.82 -2.27 -8.72
N ASN A 231 8.66 -1.29 -9.06
CA ASN A 231 8.94 -0.14 -8.20
C ASN A 231 7.68 0.64 -7.83
N HIS A 232 6.82 0.97 -8.80
CA HIS A 232 5.59 1.71 -8.52
C HIS A 232 4.57 0.86 -7.74
N ARG A 233 4.37 -0.40 -8.13
CA ARG A 233 3.38 -1.26 -7.47
C ARG A 233 3.79 -1.71 -6.07
N ALA A 234 5.05 -2.09 -5.87
CA ALA A 234 5.57 -2.45 -4.55
C ALA A 234 5.53 -1.27 -3.58
N ALA A 235 5.56 -0.04 -4.09
CA ALA A 235 5.43 1.17 -3.29
C ALA A 235 3.98 1.45 -2.80
N SER A 236 2.96 1.01 -3.54
CA SER A 236 1.57 1.41 -3.29
C SER A 236 0.63 0.25 -2.91
N TYR A 237 0.82 -0.95 -3.47
CA TYR A 237 -0.10 -2.09 -3.30
C TYR A 237 -0.06 -2.74 -1.91
N PRO A 238 1.06 -2.77 -1.16
CA PRO A 238 1.05 -3.28 0.21
C PRO A 238 0.04 -2.55 1.12
N ASN A 239 -0.34 -1.32 0.77
CA ASN A 239 -1.34 -0.55 1.51
C ASN A 239 -2.74 -1.19 1.46
N LEU A 240 -3.03 -2.04 0.48
CA LEU A 240 -4.27 -2.80 0.39
C LEU A 240 -4.48 -3.73 1.60
N LEU A 241 -3.39 -4.14 2.28
CA LEU A 241 -3.47 -4.97 3.49
C LEU A 241 -4.24 -4.29 4.64
N HIS A 242 -4.39 -2.97 4.61
CA HIS A 242 -5.15 -2.22 5.60
C HIS A 242 -6.65 -2.17 5.34
N ILE A 243 -7.09 -2.35 4.08
CA ILE A 243 -8.51 -2.20 3.70
C ILE A 243 -9.43 -3.10 4.53
N PRO A 244 -9.10 -4.39 4.76
CA PRO A 244 -9.94 -5.27 5.56
C PRO A 244 -10.22 -4.71 6.96
N VAL A 245 -9.19 -4.28 7.69
CA VAL A 245 -9.33 -3.72 9.04
C VAL A 245 -10.09 -2.39 9.00
N LEU A 246 -9.73 -1.49 8.09
CA LEU A 246 -10.38 -0.18 7.93
C LEU A 246 -11.86 -0.29 7.60
N TYR A 247 -12.24 -1.23 6.73
CA TYR A 247 -13.63 -1.50 6.40
C TYR A 247 -14.43 -1.90 7.64
N ASN A 248 -13.89 -2.79 8.48
CA ASN A 248 -14.59 -3.21 9.69
C ASN A 248 -14.65 -2.13 10.76
N ILE A 249 -13.63 -1.28 10.88
CA ILE A 249 -13.70 -0.10 11.75
C ILE A 249 -14.80 0.84 11.26
N LEU A 250 -14.90 1.07 9.95
CA LEU A 250 -15.91 1.95 9.35
C LEU A 250 -17.34 1.41 9.49
N ALA A 251 -17.55 0.13 9.21
CA ALA A 251 -18.87 -0.49 9.17
C ALA A 251 -19.36 -0.99 10.53
N GLY A 252 -18.46 -1.54 11.36
CA GLY A 252 -18.80 -2.23 12.60
C GLY A 252 -18.25 -1.59 13.87
N GLY A 253 -17.16 -0.83 13.78
CA GLY A 253 -16.52 -0.14 14.91
C GLY A 253 -16.16 -1.08 16.08
N GLN A 254 -16.14 -0.53 17.29
CA GLN A 254 -15.87 -1.29 18.52
C GLN A 254 -16.80 -2.49 18.75
N PRO A 255 -18.12 -2.41 18.43
CA PRO A 255 -19.00 -3.59 18.50
C PRO A 255 -18.56 -4.77 17.63
N TRP A 256 -17.95 -4.53 16.47
CA TRP A 256 -17.37 -5.61 15.66
C TRP A 256 -16.20 -6.29 16.38
N LEU A 257 -15.26 -5.50 16.90
CA LEU A 257 -14.10 -6.02 17.61
C LEU A 257 -14.52 -6.83 18.85
N ALA A 258 -15.58 -6.39 19.55
CA ALA A 258 -16.13 -7.13 20.68
C ALA A 258 -16.66 -8.51 20.28
N ARG A 259 -17.42 -8.62 19.17
CA ARG A 259 -17.91 -9.92 18.65
C ARG A 259 -16.77 -10.82 18.19
N VAL A 260 -15.78 -10.24 17.52
CA VAL A 260 -14.55 -10.95 17.12
C VAL A 260 -13.84 -11.52 18.34
N SER A 261 -13.64 -10.71 19.38
CA SER A 261 -12.96 -11.13 20.62
C SER A 261 -13.75 -12.17 21.41
N GLU A 262 -15.08 -12.13 21.36
CA GLU A 262 -15.92 -13.14 22.00
C GLU A 262 -15.82 -14.49 21.28
N ARG A 263 -15.76 -14.46 19.94
CA ARG A 263 -15.70 -15.67 19.12
C ARG A 263 -14.30 -16.27 19.02
N TRP A 264 -13.30 -15.41 18.88
CA TRP A 264 -11.88 -15.71 18.72
C TRP A 264 -11.07 -14.83 19.68
N PRO A 265 -10.86 -15.29 20.93
CA PRO A 265 -10.23 -14.48 21.98
C PRO A 265 -8.82 -13.99 21.66
N ALA A 266 -8.10 -14.69 20.79
CA ALA A 266 -6.74 -14.33 20.38
C ALA A 266 -6.70 -13.36 19.19
N GLU A 267 -7.82 -13.16 18.49
CA GLU A 267 -7.87 -12.42 17.22
C GLU A 267 -7.44 -10.95 17.34
N PRO A 268 -7.88 -10.18 18.36
CA PRO A 268 -7.43 -8.80 18.54
C PRO A 268 -5.91 -8.69 18.70
N MET A 269 -5.29 -9.68 19.34
CA MET A 269 -3.86 -9.73 19.58
C MET A 269 -3.08 -10.08 18.30
N MET A 270 -3.59 -10.99 17.48
CA MET A 270 -3.03 -11.24 16.15
C MET A 270 -3.14 -9.99 15.25
N LEU A 271 -4.29 -9.32 15.25
CA LEU A 271 -4.47 -8.06 14.52
C LEU A 271 -3.49 -6.98 15.01
N TYR A 272 -3.24 -6.92 16.32
CA TYR A 272 -2.24 -6.03 16.90
C TYR A 272 -0.84 -6.33 16.36
N HIS A 273 -0.39 -7.58 16.40
CA HIS A 273 0.93 -7.99 15.90
C HIS A 273 1.08 -7.67 14.41
N ALA A 274 0.08 -7.98 13.59
CA ALA A 274 0.09 -7.69 12.17
C ALA A 274 0.17 -6.18 11.90
N CYS A 275 -0.66 -5.37 12.59
CA CYS A 275 -0.65 -3.91 12.45
C CYS A 275 0.66 -3.28 12.94
N PHE A 276 1.22 -3.78 14.04
CA PHE A 276 2.52 -3.35 14.55
C PHE A 276 3.65 -3.70 13.57
N ALA A 277 3.64 -4.93 13.03
CA ALA A 277 4.65 -5.40 12.09
C ALA A 277 4.64 -4.59 10.79
N ILE A 278 3.47 -4.32 10.21
CA ILE A 278 3.37 -3.47 9.02
C ILE A 278 3.72 -2.01 9.32
N ALA A 279 3.47 -1.50 10.53
CA ALA A 279 3.93 -0.17 10.93
C ALA A 279 5.46 -0.04 10.91
N VAL A 280 6.15 -1.01 11.52
CA VAL A 280 7.62 -1.07 11.52
C VAL A 280 8.15 -1.26 10.10
N ALA A 281 7.54 -2.16 9.32
CA ALA A 281 7.92 -2.40 7.93
C ALA A 281 7.79 -1.14 7.06
N ASN A 282 6.67 -0.42 7.14
CA ASN A 282 6.44 0.83 6.42
C ASN A 282 7.49 1.89 6.77
N SER A 283 7.84 2.01 8.06
CA SER A 283 8.88 2.94 8.52
C SER A 283 10.27 2.59 7.95
N ILE A 284 10.63 1.30 7.89
CA ILE A 284 11.89 0.83 7.30
C ILE A 284 11.92 1.08 5.79
N VAL A 285 10.85 0.71 5.08
CA VAL A 285 10.72 0.91 3.64
C VAL A 285 10.81 2.39 3.30
N PHE A 286 10.21 3.26 4.10
CA PHE A 286 10.25 4.70 3.90
C PHE A 286 11.65 5.29 4.14
N LEU A 287 12.35 4.85 5.18
CA LEU A 287 13.76 5.16 5.39
C LEU A 287 14.59 4.74 4.16
N CYS A 288 14.37 3.51 3.68
CA CYS A 288 15.05 2.97 2.53
C CYS A 288 14.75 3.75 1.24
N ALA A 289 13.52 4.18 1.00
CA ALA A 289 13.19 5.06 -0.12
C ALA A 289 13.94 6.40 -0.01
N THR A 290 14.05 6.95 1.19
CA THR A 290 14.85 8.17 1.43
C THR A 290 16.34 7.94 1.14
N LEU A 291 16.89 6.79 1.52
CA LEU A 291 18.28 6.42 1.19
C LEU A 291 18.49 6.23 -0.32
N LYS A 292 17.51 5.64 -1.02
CA LYS A 292 17.51 5.51 -2.49
C LYS A 292 17.53 6.89 -3.15
N ASP A 293 16.65 7.80 -2.74
CA ASP A 293 16.56 9.15 -3.31
C ASP A 293 17.84 9.97 -3.04
N ARG A 294 18.49 9.75 -1.90
CA ARG A 294 19.80 10.33 -1.56
C ARG A 294 20.99 9.61 -2.22
N LYS A 295 20.72 8.66 -3.12
CA LYS A 295 21.73 7.87 -3.86
C LYS A 295 22.70 7.13 -2.93
N LEU A 296 22.21 6.68 -1.77
CA LEU A 296 22.94 5.85 -0.81
C LEU A 296 22.57 4.37 -0.92
N MET A 297 21.49 4.06 -1.64
CA MET A 297 21.03 2.70 -1.92
C MET A 297 20.62 2.58 -3.38
N THR A 298 20.86 1.41 -3.99
CA THR A 298 20.45 1.13 -5.37
C THR A 298 18.96 0.79 -5.45
N LEU A 299 18.35 0.93 -6.64
CA LEU A 299 16.96 0.54 -6.87
C LEU A 299 16.72 -0.93 -6.51
N ARG A 300 17.60 -1.84 -6.95
CA ARG A 300 17.51 -3.27 -6.63
C ARG A 300 17.56 -3.57 -5.13
N ALA A 301 18.46 -2.92 -4.40
CA ALA A 301 18.53 -3.10 -2.94
C ALA A 301 17.24 -2.61 -2.27
N TRP A 302 16.67 -1.50 -2.74
CA TRP A 302 15.38 -1.01 -2.27
C TRP A 302 14.23 -1.97 -2.59
N LEU A 303 14.17 -2.53 -3.81
CA LEU A 303 13.18 -3.52 -4.20
C LEU A 303 13.24 -4.78 -3.32
N TYR A 304 14.43 -5.25 -2.91
CA TYR A 304 14.52 -6.36 -1.97
C TYR A 304 14.01 -6.00 -0.57
N VAL A 305 14.27 -4.79 -0.10
CA VAL A 305 13.77 -4.33 1.20
C VAL A 305 12.25 -4.22 1.22
N GLN A 306 11.60 -3.96 0.08
CA GLN A 306 10.13 -3.96 -0.01
C GLN A 306 9.52 -5.29 0.44
N LEU A 307 10.23 -6.42 0.40
CA LEU A 307 9.71 -7.69 0.91
C LEU A 307 9.42 -7.67 2.42
N ILE A 308 9.98 -6.72 3.18
CA ILE A 308 9.69 -6.55 4.61
C ILE A 308 8.22 -6.17 4.84
N VAL A 309 7.51 -5.60 3.85
CA VAL A 309 6.06 -5.34 3.96
C VAL A 309 5.21 -6.62 4.08
N LEU A 310 5.82 -7.81 3.88
CA LEU A 310 5.19 -9.10 4.15
C LEU A 310 5.26 -9.50 5.63
N ALA A 311 5.93 -8.72 6.49
CA ALA A 311 5.99 -8.95 7.93
C ALA A 311 4.63 -9.27 8.60
N PRO A 312 3.50 -8.57 8.30
CA PRO A 312 2.19 -8.95 8.85
C PRO A 312 1.79 -10.39 8.51
N LEU A 313 2.08 -10.89 7.31
CA LEU A 313 1.76 -12.27 6.93
C LEU A 313 2.58 -13.27 7.76
N VAL A 314 3.85 -12.96 7.99
CA VAL A 314 4.74 -13.79 8.81
C VAL A 314 4.26 -13.82 10.26
N THR A 315 3.93 -12.66 10.84
CA THR A 315 3.42 -12.60 12.23
C THR A 315 2.08 -13.32 12.36
N THR A 316 1.15 -13.12 11.42
CA THR A 316 -0.14 -13.83 11.43
C THR A 316 0.03 -15.35 11.32
N ALA A 317 0.91 -15.84 10.45
CA ALA A 317 1.17 -17.28 10.34
C ALA A 317 1.72 -17.87 11.65
N ILE A 318 2.53 -17.09 12.38
CA ILE A 318 3.08 -17.50 13.67
C ILE A 318 2.03 -17.47 14.77
N ASP A 319 1.19 -16.43 14.83
CA ASP A 319 0.06 -16.35 15.75
C ASP A 319 -0.90 -17.53 15.55
N LEU A 320 -1.23 -17.86 14.29
CA LEU A 320 -2.05 -19.03 13.93
C LEU A 320 -1.46 -20.34 14.43
N HIS A 321 -0.13 -20.47 14.42
CA HIS A 321 0.56 -21.62 14.96
C HIS A 321 0.58 -21.64 16.50
N ALA A 322 0.77 -20.48 17.13
CA ALA A 322 0.92 -20.33 18.58
C ALA A 322 -0.42 -20.39 19.34
N ALA A 323 -1.54 -20.08 18.69
CA ALA A 323 -2.88 -20.07 19.29
C ALA A 323 -3.91 -20.87 18.47
N PRO A 324 -3.70 -22.19 18.27
CA PRO A 324 -4.57 -23.01 17.44
C PRO A 324 -6.01 -23.04 17.99
N GLY A 325 -6.98 -22.76 17.11
CA GLY A 325 -8.40 -22.76 17.46
C GLY A 325 -8.89 -21.54 18.25
N GLN A 326 -8.01 -20.58 18.58
CA GLN A 326 -8.38 -19.30 19.19
C GLN A 326 -8.43 -18.15 18.18
N LEU A 327 -8.03 -18.42 16.94
CA LEU A 327 -7.96 -17.52 15.81
C LEU A 327 -8.80 -18.07 14.66
N SER A 328 -9.32 -17.18 13.82
CA SER A 328 -9.98 -17.62 12.59
C SER A 328 -8.97 -17.85 11.47
N ILE A 329 -9.12 -18.98 10.77
CA ILE A 329 -8.34 -19.30 9.55
C ILE A 329 -9.06 -18.76 8.31
N ASP A 330 -10.34 -18.41 8.44
CA ASP A 330 -11.17 -17.92 7.34
C ASP A 330 -11.19 -16.39 7.33
N PRO A 331 -10.53 -15.73 6.36
CA PRO A 331 -10.47 -14.27 6.30
C PRO A 331 -11.87 -13.65 6.18
N THR A 332 -12.85 -14.35 5.63
CA THR A 332 -14.21 -13.79 5.48
C THR A 332 -14.91 -13.64 6.83
N GLN A 333 -14.57 -14.48 7.80
CA GLN A 333 -15.13 -14.43 9.15
C GLN A 333 -14.60 -13.25 9.96
N VAL A 334 -13.34 -12.86 9.73
CA VAL A 334 -12.68 -11.75 10.44
C VAL A 334 -12.95 -10.42 9.74
N TYR A 335 -12.89 -10.42 8.41
CA TYR A 335 -12.77 -9.19 7.63
C TYR A 335 -14.00 -8.80 6.81
N ALA A 336 -14.97 -9.69 6.60
CA ALA A 336 -16.20 -9.35 5.89
C ALA A 336 -17.40 -9.14 6.82
N GLY A 337 -17.17 -9.07 8.13
CA GLY A 337 -18.21 -8.74 9.11
C GLY A 337 -19.37 -9.73 9.14
N PHE A 338 -19.20 -10.97 8.66
CA PHE A 338 -20.23 -12.02 8.69
C PHE A 338 -20.45 -12.63 10.09
N ILE A 339 -20.10 -11.89 11.15
CA ILE A 339 -20.42 -12.19 12.55
C ILE A 339 -21.53 -11.26 13.03
#